data_AF-A0A7Y1UH29-F1
#
_entry.id   AF-A0A7Y1UH29-F1
#
_cell.length_a   1.000
_cell.length_b   1.000
_cell.length_c   1.000
_cell.angle_alpha   90.00
_cell.angle_beta   90.00
_cell.angle_gamma   90.00
#
_symmetry.space_group_name_H-M   'P 1'
#
loop_
_entity.id
_entity.type
_entity.pdbx_description
1 polymer ?
#
loop_
_entity_poly.entity_id
_entity_poly.type
_entity_poly.pdbx_seq_one_letter_code
_entity_poly.pdbx_strand_id
1 'polypeptide(L)'
;MKADSSVTTPTAYLKQVPTDRRKAIETVHQAIKKAAPTLRSHVANGMLAYGPTRTATKSGTVSIGYVVGLANQRHYMSAYICCTVNGKYLPEAYAKDLGKVNCGKSCIRFRQLDDLNLAVFLKLVKLAADLHRQGQ
;
A
#
# COMPACT_ATOMS: atom_id res chain seq x y z
N MET A 1 -15.40 2.05 1.48
CA MET A 1 -16.05 1.05 0.61
C MET A 1 -15.01 0.68 -0.42
N LYS A 2 -14.89 -0.59 -0.83
CA LYS A 2 -13.98 -0.93 -1.93
C LYS A 2 -14.45 -0.24 -3.22
N ALA A 3 -13.52 0.15 -4.08
CA ALA A 3 -13.89 0.70 -5.38
C ALA A 3 -14.62 -0.36 -6.22
N ASP A 4 -15.48 0.11 -7.11
CA ASP A 4 -16.22 -0.74 -8.04
C ASP A 4 -15.24 -1.60 -8.89
N SER A 5 -15.63 -2.84 -9.19
CA SER A 5 -14.79 -3.78 -9.94
C SER A 5 -14.51 -3.33 -11.38
N SER A 6 -15.29 -2.40 -11.94
CA SER A 6 -15.05 -1.77 -13.24
C SER A 6 -13.91 -0.73 -13.22
N VAL A 7 -13.42 -0.34 -12.03
CA VAL A 7 -12.35 0.66 -11.88
C VAL A 7 -10.99 0.03 -12.11
N THR A 8 -10.34 0.41 -13.20
CA THR A 8 -9.02 -0.12 -13.57
C THR A 8 -7.90 0.93 -13.49
N THR A 9 -8.23 2.21 -13.33
CA THR A 9 -7.25 3.31 -13.32
C THR A 9 -7.18 4.05 -11.98
N PRO A 10 -5.99 4.50 -11.54
CA PRO A 10 -5.85 5.30 -10.33
C PRO A 10 -6.72 6.57 -10.32
N THR A 11 -6.83 7.26 -11.46
CA THR A 11 -7.65 8.47 -11.56
C THR A 11 -9.14 8.17 -11.34
N ALA A 12 -9.66 7.09 -11.92
CA ALA A 12 -11.04 6.68 -11.69
C ALA A 12 -11.28 6.23 -10.24
N TYR A 13 -10.30 5.57 -9.62
CA TYR A 13 -10.34 5.21 -8.20
C TYR A 13 -10.48 6.44 -7.29
N LEU A 14 -9.64 7.46 -7.50
CA LEU A 14 -9.63 8.67 -6.66
C LEU A 14 -10.95 9.44 -6.74
N LYS A 15 -11.62 9.43 -7.90
CA LYS A 15 -12.95 10.03 -8.06
C LYS A 15 -14.03 9.36 -7.19
N GLN A 16 -13.88 8.06 -6.90
CA GLN A 16 -14.80 7.32 -6.03
C GLN A 16 -14.49 7.47 -4.54
N VAL A 17 -13.32 8.01 -4.17
CA VAL A 17 -13.02 8.27 -2.77
C VAL A 17 -13.92 9.42 -2.29
N PRO A 18 -14.65 9.24 -1.17
CA PRO A 18 -15.40 10.31 -0.52
C PRO A 18 -14.54 11.54 -0.22
N THR A 19 -15.13 12.72 -0.28
CA THR A 19 -14.40 14.01 -0.22
C THR A 19 -13.65 14.21 1.09
N ASP A 20 -14.18 13.73 2.21
CA ASP A 20 -13.55 13.73 3.55
C ASP A 20 -12.18 13.02 3.56
N ARG A 21 -12.00 12.01 2.71
CA ARG A 21 -10.78 11.17 2.67
C ARG A 21 -9.97 11.30 1.39
N ARG A 22 -10.52 11.93 0.35
CA ARG A 22 -9.86 12.08 -0.96
C ARG A 22 -8.49 12.75 -0.82
N LYS A 23 -8.42 13.87 -0.09
CA LYS A 23 -7.17 14.61 0.11
C LYS A 23 -6.08 13.75 0.76
N ALA A 24 -6.44 12.96 1.78
CA ALA A 24 -5.50 12.06 2.44
C ALA A 24 -5.01 10.96 1.49
N ILE A 25 -5.92 10.28 0.78
CA ILE A 25 -5.56 9.22 -0.18
C ILE A 25 -4.71 9.78 -1.34
N GLU A 26 -5.05 10.94 -1.89
CA GLU A 26 -4.27 11.59 -2.95
C GLU A 26 -2.87 11.95 -2.47
N THR A 27 -2.75 12.49 -1.26
CA THR A 27 -1.46 12.83 -0.66
C THR A 27 -0.58 11.59 -0.52
N VAL A 28 -1.11 10.51 0.05
CA VAL A 28 -0.38 9.25 0.20
C VAL A 28 -0.07 8.64 -1.18
N HIS A 29 -0.99 8.69 -2.14
CA HIS A 29 -0.77 8.20 -3.50
C HIS A 29 0.42 8.90 -4.18
N GLN A 30 0.44 10.24 -4.15
CA GLN A 30 1.54 11.01 -4.74
C GLN A 30 2.85 10.77 -3.99
N ALA A 31 2.81 10.66 -2.67
CA ALA A 31 3.99 10.39 -1.86
C ALA A 31 4.60 9.00 -2.16
N ILE A 32 3.77 7.96 -2.31
CA ILE A 32 4.23 6.62 -2.72
C ILE A 32 4.90 6.68 -4.09
N LYS A 33 4.28 7.33 -5.09
CA LYS A 33 4.84 7.47 -6.44
C LYS A 33 6.22 8.15 -6.43
N LYS A 34 6.40 9.15 -5.56
CA LYS A 34 7.69 9.85 -5.39
C LYS A 34 8.73 8.99 -4.69
N ALA A 35 8.35 8.25 -3.65
CA ALA A 35 9.26 7.40 -2.89
C ALA A 35 9.69 6.14 -3.65
N ALA A 36 8.83 5.61 -4.52
CA ALA A 36 9.05 4.37 -5.26
C ALA A 36 8.62 4.51 -6.74
N PRO A 37 9.33 5.33 -7.54
CA PRO A 37 8.95 5.60 -8.93
C PRO A 37 9.03 4.36 -9.84
N THR A 38 9.76 3.32 -9.43
CA THR A 38 9.86 2.03 -10.12
C THR A 38 8.59 1.19 -9.99
N LEU A 39 7.77 1.41 -8.94
CA LEU A 39 6.54 0.68 -8.71
C LEU A 39 5.38 1.35 -9.46
N ARG A 40 5.02 0.80 -10.62
CA ARG A 40 3.90 1.32 -11.41
C ARG A 40 2.58 1.19 -10.66
N SER A 41 1.84 2.31 -10.54
CA SER A 41 0.52 2.35 -9.91
C SER A 41 -0.57 1.78 -10.83
N HIS A 42 -1.43 0.94 -10.29
CA HIS A 42 -2.60 0.36 -10.95
C HIS A 42 -3.73 0.20 -9.92
N VAL A 43 -4.88 -0.32 -10.35
CA VAL A 43 -5.96 -0.73 -9.43
C VAL A 43 -6.03 -2.25 -9.42
N ALA A 44 -6.03 -2.83 -8.22
CA ALA A 44 -6.21 -4.25 -8.00
C ALA A 44 -7.13 -4.45 -6.79
N ASN A 45 -8.05 -5.40 -6.83
CA ASN A 45 -8.94 -5.74 -5.70
C ASN A 45 -9.65 -4.54 -5.06
N GLY A 46 -10.03 -3.55 -5.88
CA GLY A 46 -10.72 -2.32 -5.43
C GLY A 46 -9.85 -1.39 -4.57
N MET A 47 -8.52 -1.40 -4.76
CA MET A 47 -7.56 -0.51 -4.10
C MET A 47 -6.47 -0.02 -5.06
N LEU A 48 -5.80 1.07 -4.71
CA LEU A 48 -4.57 1.47 -5.40
C LEU A 48 -3.48 0.46 -5.05
N ALA A 49 -2.76 0.00 -6.07
CA ALA A 49 -1.69 -0.98 -5.94
C ALA A 49 -0.45 -0.51 -6.71
N TYR A 50 0.75 -0.90 -6.26
CA TYR A 50 2.02 -0.47 -6.84
C TYR A 50 2.97 -1.65 -6.98
N GLY A 51 3.45 -1.86 -8.21
CA GLY A 51 4.38 -2.92 -8.58
C GLY A 51 3.75 -4.33 -8.49
N PRO A 52 3.62 -5.07 -9.60
CA PRO A 52 3.12 -6.44 -9.52
C PRO A 52 4.18 -7.34 -8.87
N THR A 53 3.80 -8.08 -7.83
CA THR A 53 4.63 -9.19 -7.34
C THR A 53 4.14 -10.48 -7.97
N ARG A 54 5.05 -11.36 -8.38
CA ARG A 54 4.71 -12.71 -8.83
C ARG A 54 5.21 -13.67 -7.78
N THR A 55 4.30 -14.32 -7.07
CA THR A 55 4.66 -15.32 -6.06
C THR A 55 4.19 -16.68 -6.53
N ALA A 56 5.10 -17.63 -6.69
CA ALA A 56 4.75 -19.02 -6.95
C ALA A 56 4.16 -19.63 -5.67
N THR A 57 2.98 -20.22 -5.77
CA THR A 57 2.38 -20.99 -4.68
C THR A 57 2.95 -22.40 -4.68
N LYS A 58 2.82 -23.12 -3.55
CA LYS A 58 3.26 -24.53 -3.42
C LYS A 58 2.60 -25.45 -4.46
N SER A 59 1.46 -25.05 -5.02
CA SER A 59 0.73 -25.80 -6.05
C SER A 59 1.13 -25.43 -7.48
N GLY A 60 2.17 -24.60 -7.68
CA GLY A 60 2.63 -24.17 -9.00
C GLY A 60 1.87 -22.97 -9.58
N THR A 61 0.75 -22.57 -8.99
CA THR A 61 0.00 -21.36 -9.40
C THR A 61 0.80 -20.11 -9.06
N VAL A 62 0.96 -19.18 -10.00
CA VAL A 62 1.55 -17.87 -9.73
C VAL A 62 0.45 -16.90 -9.28
N SER A 63 0.53 -16.42 -8.04
CA SER A 63 -0.32 -15.33 -7.57
C SER A 63 0.32 -14.00 -7.97
N ILE A 64 -0.46 -13.13 -8.61
CA ILE A 64 -0.07 -11.75 -8.88
C ILE A 64 -0.57 -10.87 -7.74
N GLY A 65 0.37 -10.39 -6.93
CA GLY A 65 0.13 -9.47 -5.84
C GLY A 65 0.60 -8.06 -6.16
N TYR A 66 0.80 -7.28 -5.11
CA TYR A 66 1.35 -5.93 -5.16
C TYR A 66 2.41 -5.77 -4.07
N VAL A 67 3.41 -4.92 -4.31
CA VAL A 67 4.42 -4.57 -3.27
C VAL A 67 3.80 -3.63 -2.25
N VAL A 68 3.10 -2.60 -2.72
CA VAL A 68 2.41 -1.62 -1.88
C VAL A 68 0.95 -1.53 -2.29
N GLY A 69 0.06 -1.41 -1.31
CA GLY A 69 -1.37 -1.21 -1.51
C GLY A 69 -1.88 -0.03 -0.69
N LEU A 70 -2.89 0.69 -1.20
CA LEU A 70 -3.58 1.76 -0.50
C LEU A 70 -5.08 1.68 -0.75
N ALA A 71 -5.84 1.42 0.32
CA ALA A 71 -7.27 1.16 0.28
C ALA A 71 -8.06 2.13 1.15
N ASN A 72 -9.18 2.63 0.62
CA ASN A 72 -10.20 3.35 1.38
C ASN A 72 -11.28 2.39 1.93
N GLN A 73 -11.22 2.05 3.22
CA GLN A 73 -12.20 1.16 3.87
C GLN A 73 -13.41 1.95 4.37
N ARG A 74 -14.39 1.31 5.02
CA ARG A 74 -15.60 2.01 5.49
C ARG A 74 -15.27 3.08 6.55
N HIS A 75 -14.41 2.75 7.51
CA HIS A 75 -14.13 3.57 8.70
C HIS A 75 -12.67 4.04 8.83
N TYR A 76 -11.79 3.61 7.93
CA TYR A 76 -10.36 3.90 7.97
C TYR A 76 -9.74 3.79 6.58
N MET A 77 -8.49 4.22 6.46
CA MET A 77 -7.63 3.97 5.32
C MET A 77 -6.60 2.91 5.70
N SER A 78 -6.26 2.04 4.76
CA SER A 78 -5.29 0.96 4.97
C SER A 78 -4.20 1.06 3.93
N ALA A 79 -2.96 1.20 4.38
CA ALA A 79 -1.78 0.95 3.56
C ALA A 79 -1.30 -0.49 3.77
N TYR A 80 -0.66 -1.05 2.75
CA TYR A 80 -0.08 -2.38 2.78
C TYR A 80 1.35 -2.30 2.25
N ILE A 81 2.27 -2.99 2.92
CA ILE A 81 3.62 -3.23 2.40
C ILE A 81 3.87 -4.74 2.49
N CYS A 82 3.79 -5.39 1.33
CA CYS A 82 3.90 -6.84 1.17
C CYS A 82 5.35 -7.24 0.90
N CYS A 83 6.26 -6.81 1.77
CA CYS A 83 7.67 -7.12 1.71
C CYS A 83 8.13 -7.58 3.09
N THR A 84 8.93 -8.64 3.12
CA THR A 84 9.48 -9.21 4.36
C THR A 84 10.99 -9.05 4.41
N VAL A 85 11.54 -8.80 5.59
CA VAL A 85 12.98 -8.84 5.85
C VAL A 85 13.18 -9.77 7.03
N ASN A 86 14.07 -10.76 6.88
CA ASN A 86 14.36 -11.77 7.91
C ASN A 86 13.10 -12.48 8.43
N GLY A 87 12.18 -12.82 7.52
CA GLY A 87 10.94 -13.54 7.86
C GLY A 87 9.83 -12.70 8.51
N LYS A 88 10.03 -11.40 8.72
CA LYS A 88 9.01 -10.47 9.25
C LYS A 88 8.61 -9.44 8.21
N TYR A 89 7.36 -9.02 8.21
CA TYR A 89 6.91 -7.95 7.33
C TYR A 89 7.49 -6.60 7.75
N LEU A 90 7.79 -5.73 6.80
CA LEU A 90 8.32 -4.39 7.10
C LEU A 90 7.40 -3.59 8.05
N PRO A 91 6.07 -3.51 7.85
CA PRO A 91 5.21 -2.80 8.81
C PRO A 91 5.26 -3.39 10.22
N GLU A 92 5.27 -4.72 10.33
CA GLU A 92 5.39 -5.43 11.61
C GLU A 92 6.69 -5.08 12.34
N ALA A 93 7.81 -5.03 11.63
CA ALA A 93 9.12 -4.71 12.22
C ALA A 93 9.22 -3.25 12.70
N TYR A 94 8.48 -2.32 12.09
CA TYR A 94 8.53 -0.89 12.37
C TYR A 94 7.23 -0.34 12.98
N ALA A 95 6.39 -1.21 13.54
CA ALA A 95 5.05 -0.85 14.01
C ALA A 95 5.04 0.32 15.01
N LYS A 96 6.07 0.43 15.85
CA LYS A 96 6.22 1.48 16.88
C LYS A 96 6.54 2.85 16.28
N ASP A 97 7.15 2.89 15.10
CA ASP A 97 7.61 4.13 14.46
C ASP A 97 6.57 4.72 13.49
N LEU A 98 5.51 3.95 13.19
CA LEU A 98 4.47 4.32 12.23
C LEU A 98 3.43 5.31 12.77
N GLY A 99 3.53 5.72 14.03
CA GLY A 99 2.65 6.70 14.66
C GLY A 99 1.43 6.08 15.34
N LYS A 100 0.31 6.80 15.37
CA LYS A 100 -0.95 6.42 16.04
C LYS A 100 -1.80 5.49 15.15
N VAL A 101 -1.18 4.44 14.63
CA VAL A 101 -1.80 3.50 13.69
C VAL A 101 -2.10 2.16 14.32
N ASN A 102 -3.04 1.42 13.74
CA ASN A 102 -3.21 -0.01 14.01
C ASN A 102 -2.44 -0.80 12.96
N CYS A 103 -1.31 -1.39 13.35
CA CYS A 103 -0.45 -2.18 12.48
C CYS A 103 -0.69 -3.69 12.69
N GLY A 104 -0.97 -4.41 11.61
CA GLY A 104 -0.89 -5.87 11.56
C GLY A 104 0.46 -6.32 10.99
N LYS A 105 0.50 -7.49 10.33
CA LYS A 105 1.71 -7.98 9.67
C LYS A 105 2.16 -7.07 8.52
N SER A 106 1.41 -7.05 7.43
CA SER A 106 1.68 -6.22 6.25
C SER A 106 0.82 -4.96 6.16
N CYS A 107 -0.16 -4.80 7.05
CA CYS A 107 -1.20 -3.76 6.95
C CYS A 107 -1.03 -2.68 8.01
N ILE A 108 -1.24 -1.43 7.60
CA ILE A 108 -1.16 -0.23 8.43
C ILE A 108 -2.49 0.50 8.30
N ARG A 109 -3.28 0.54 9.37
CA ARG A 109 -4.62 1.15 9.38
C ARG A 109 -4.59 2.48 10.14
N PHE A 110 -5.12 3.53 9.51
CA PHE A 110 -5.15 4.88 10.06
C PHE A 110 -6.46 5.58 9.69
N ARG A 111 -6.98 6.47 10.56
CA ARG A 111 -8.27 7.14 10.32
C ARG A 111 -8.11 8.47 9.60
N GLN A 112 -7.02 9.17 9.90
CA GLN A 112 -6.63 10.45 9.31
C GLN A 112 -5.14 10.41 8.97
N LEU A 113 -4.70 11.30 8.07
CA LEU A 113 -3.32 11.31 7.61
C LEU A 113 -2.32 11.54 8.76
N ASP A 114 -2.68 12.39 9.73
CA ASP A 114 -1.83 12.77 10.85
C ASP A 114 -1.58 11.62 11.85
N ASP A 115 -2.42 10.57 11.83
CA ASP A 115 -2.17 9.37 12.63
C ASP A 115 -0.97 8.58 12.09
N LEU A 116 -0.70 8.67 10.78
CA LEU A 116 0.37 7.96 10.11
C LEU A 116 1.64 8.81 10.10
N ASN A 117 2.74 8.27 10.64
CA ASN A 117 4.06 8.85 10.42
C ASN A 117 4.47 8.65 8.95
N LEU A 118 4.08 9.61 8.11
CA LEU A 118 4.26 9.53 6.66
C LEU A 118 5.73 9.38 6.29
N ALA A 119 6.65 10.04 7.00
CA ALA A 119 8.08 9.94 6.74
C ALA A 119 8.60 8.51 6.94
N VAL A 120 8.23 7.85 8.04
CA VAL A 120 8.60 6.45 8.29
C VAL A 120 7.95 5.52 7.27
N PHE A 121 6.65 5.70 7.00
CA PHE A 121 5.96 4.91 5.98
C PHE A 121 6.66 4.97 4.62
N LEU A 122 7.06 6.17 4.17
CA LEU A 122 7.74 6.33 2.88
C LEU A 122 9.15 5.73 2.85
N LYS A 123 9.87 5.71 3.98
CA LYS A 123 11.14 4.98 4.09
C LYS A 123 10.92 3.48 3.87
N LEU A 124 9.86 2.90 4.45
CA LEU A 124 9.52 1.49 4.25
C LEU A 124 9.07 1.20 2.81
N VAL A 125 8.30 2.10 2.20
CA VAL A 125 7.90 2.00 0.78
C VAL A 125 9.13 1.99 -0.13
N LYS A 126 10.08 2.89 0.10
CA LYS A 126 11.34 2.93 -0.66
C LYS A 126 12.14 1.64 -0.49
N LEU A 127 12.30 1.18 0.74
CA LEU A 127 12.98 -0.09 1.04
C LEU A 127 12.31 -1.28 0.34
N ALA A 128 10.99 -1.37 0.38
CA ALA A 128 10.24 -2.41 -0.31
C ALA A 128 10.43 -2.36 -1.83
N ALA A 129 10.50 -1.17 -2.42
CA ALA A 129 10.75 -0.99 -3.85
C ALA A 129 12.17 -1.41 -4.25
N ASP A 130 13.16 -1.09 -3.41
CA ASP A 130 14.55 -1.48 -3.64
C ASP A 130 14.73 -3.00 -3.54
N LEU A 131 14.11 -3.64 -2.54
CA LEU A 131 14.12 -5.10 -2.36
C LEU A 131 13.40 -5.82 -3.51
N HIS A 132 12.24 -5.29 -3.93
CA HIS A 132 11.50 -5.85 -5.06
C HIS A 132 12.32 -5.81 -6.36
N ARG A 133 13.08 -4.73 -6.61
CA ARG A 133 13.99 -4.65 -7.76
C ARG A 133 15.11 -5.68 -7.69
N GLN A 134 15.52 -6.09 -6.49
CA GLN A 134 16.58 -7.08 -6.26
C GLN A 134 16.09 -8.54 -6.37
N GLY A 135 14.82 -8.76 -6.75
CA GLY A 135 14.28 -10.10 -7.01
C GLY A 135 13.66 -10.79 -5.80
N GLN A 136 13.25 -10.02 -4.78
CA GLN A 136 12.47 -10.52 -3.67
C GLN A 136 10.97 -10.66 -3.99
#